data_AF-W0LBB7-F1
#
_entry.id   AF-W0LBB7-F1
#
_cell.length_a   1.000
_cell.length_b   1.000
_cell.length_c   1.000
_cell.angle_alpha   90.00
_cell.angle_beta   90.00
_cell.angle_gamma   90.00
#
_symmetry.space_group_name_H-M   'P 1'
#
loop_
_entity.id
_entity.type
_entity.pdbx_description
1 polymer ?
#
loop_
_entity_poly.entity_id
_entity_poly.type
_entity_poly.pdbx_seq_one_letter_code
_entity_poly.pdbx_strand_id
1 'polypeptide(L)' 'MKKRFSDEPIISILREAEAGVSARELCRNYATFYTWRKKYGSMEPPKVKRLKTLEKENARLKKLLTENILDI' A
#
# COMPACT_ATOMS: atom_id res chain seq x y z
N MET A 1 -5.70 -10.30 8.89
CA MET A 1 -5.62 -10.81 7.50
C MET A 1 -4.20 -10.60 6.97
N LYS A 2 -3.46 -11.66 6.63
CA LYS A 2 -2.16 -11.54 5.95
C LYS A 2 -2.41 -10.95 4.55
N LYS A 3 -1.81 -9.81 4.23
CA LYS A 3 -1.81 -9.28 2.86
C LYS A 3 -1.17 -10.34 1.95
N ARG A 4 -1.90 -10.84 0.95
CA ARG A 4 -1.43 -11.84 -0.02
C ARG A 4 -0.28 -11.34 -0.90
N PHE A 5 -0.07 -10.03 -0.98
CA PHE A 5 1.03 -9.39 -1.69
C PHE A 5 1.68 -8.33 -0.80
N SER A 6 3.01 -8.34 -0.74
CA SER A 6 3.80 -7.23 -0.21
C SER A 6 3.62 -5.99 -1.10
N ASP A 7 3.84 -4.81 -0.53
CA ASP A 7 3.60 -3.54 -1.24
C ASP A 7 4.63 -3.32 -2.37
N GLU A 8 5.84 -3.88 -2.27
CA GLU A 8 6.86 -3.88 -3.33
C GLU A 8 6.39 -4.52 -4.67
N PRO A 9 5.86 -5.76 -4.70
CA PRO A 9 5.31 -6.34 -5.93
C PRO A 9 4.17 -5.49 -6.51
N ILE A 10 3.33 -4.88 -5.67
CA ILE A 10 2.24 -4.01 -6.13
C ILE A 10 2.79 -2.79 -6.88
N ILE A 11 3.83 -2.16 -6.34
CA ILE A 11 4.49 -1.01 -6.98
C ILE A 11 5.16 -1.43 -8.31
N SER A 12 5.78 -2.61 -8.36
CA SER A 12 6.38 -3.14 -9.60
C SER A 12 5.33 -3.32 -10.70
N ILE A 13 4.20 -3.94 -10.38
CA ILE A 13 3.09 -4.16 -11.32
C ILE A 13 2.50 -2.84 -11.82
N LEU A 14 2.40 -1.83 -10.96
CA LEU A 14 1.93 -0.50 -11.37
C LEU A 14 2.92 0.19 -12.33
N ARG A 15 4.23 0.00 -12.13
CA ARG A 15 5.26 0.50 -13.06
C ARG A 15 5.25 -0.23 -14.39
N GLU A 16 5.00 -1.53 -14.41
CA GLU A 16 4.81 -2.27 -15.67
C GLU A 16 3.63 -1.69 -16.47
N ALA A 17 2.55 -1.29 -15.79
CA ALA A 17 1.43 -0.61 -16.44
C ALA A 17 1.82 0.77 -17.01
N GLU A 18 2.62 1.54 -16.27
CA GLU A 18 3.14 2.85 -16.72
C GLU A 18 4.14 2.70 -17.88
N ALA A 19 4.90 1.60 -17.91
CA ALA A 19 5.84 1.25 -18.97
C ALA A 19 5.18 0.70 -20.24
N GLY A 20 3.84 0.57 -20.26
CA GLY A 20 3.07 0.22 -21.46
C GLY A 20 2.50 -1.20 -21.47
N VAL A 21 2.65 -1.99 -20.41
CA VAL A 21 1.94 -3.28 -20.29
C VAL A 21 0.43 -3.03 -20.24
N SER A 22 -0.34 -3.82 -20.98
CA SER A 22 -1.76 -3.56 -21.09
C SER A 22 -2.46 -3.76 -19.74
N ALA A 23 -3.28 -2.77 -19.35
CA ALA A 23 -4.10 -2.90 -18.15
C ALA A 23 -5.02 -4.14 -18.20
N ARG A 24 -5.37 -4.60 -19.41
CA ARG A 24 -6.16 -5.82 -19.64
C ARG A 24 -5.41 -7.08 -19.20
N GLU A 25 -4.13 -7.22 -19.55
CA GLU A 25 -3.30 -8.34 -19.11
C GLU A 25 -3.05 -8.31 -17.61
N LEU A 26 -2.77 -7.11 -17.07
CA LEU A 26 -2.58 -6.94 -15.63
C LEU A 26 -3.86 -7.27 -14.85
N CYS A 27 -5.05 -6.95 -15.36
CA CYS A 27 -6.31 -7.32 -14.72
C CYS A 27 -6.63 -8.82 -14.81
N ARG A 28 -6.13 -9.55 -15.82
CA ARG A 28 -6.25 -11.02 -15.89
C ARG A 28 -5.44 -11.70 -14.79
N ASN A 29 -4.25 -11.18 -14.50
CA ASN A 29 -3.36 -11.74 -13.48
C ASN A 29 -3.65 -11.18 -12.07
N TYR A 30 -4.13 -9.95 -11.98
CA TYR A 30 -4.35 -9.21 -10.74
C TYR A 30 -5.71 -8.49 -10.77
N ALA A 31 -6.76 -9.16 -10.31
CA ALA A 31 -8.10 -8.58 -10.18
C ALA A 31 -8.13 -7.29 -9.30
N THR A 32 -7.13 -7.12 -8.43
CA THR A 32 -6.98 -5.95 -7.56
C THR A 32 -6.17 -4.79 -8.17
N PHE A 33 -5.78 -4.89 -9.44
CA PHE A 33 -4.93 -3.90 -10.12
C PHE A 33 -5.50 -2.47 -10.03
N TYR A 34 -6.78 -2.28 -10.31
CA TYR A 34 -7.40 -0.94 -10.25
C TYR A 34 -7.46 -0.38 -8.82
N THR A 35 -7.66 -1.23 -7.81
CA THR A 35 -7.61 -0.82 -6.40
C THR A 35 -6.21 -0.34 -6.03
N TRP A 36 -5.18 -1.03 -6.51
CA TRP A 36 -3.79 -0.62 -6.32
C TRP A 36 -3.46 0.65 -7.09
N ARG A 37 -3.93 0.78 -8.33
CA ARG A 37 -3.73 1.98 -9.15
C ARG A 37 -4.36 3.21 -8.49
N LYS A 38 -5.57 3.08 -7.94
CA LYS A 38 -6.24 4.15 -7.19
C LYS A 38 -5.47 4.54 -5.92
N LYS A 39 -4.91 3.56 -5.21
CA LYS A 39 -4.24 3.80 -3.93
C LYS A 39 -2.79 4.25 -4.08
N TYR A 40 -2.05 3.73 -5.05
CA TYR A 40 -0.60 3.88 -5.17
C TYR A 40 -0.15 4.45 -6.51
N GLY A 41 -1.00 4.50 -7.55
CA GLY A 41 -0.62 4.91 -8.91
C GLY A 41 -0.33 6.41 -9.11
N SER A 42 -0.41 7.22 -8.06
CA SER A 42 0.08 8.62 -8.06
C SER A 42 1.18 8.85 -7.02
N MET A 43 1.67 7.77 -6.40
CA MET A 43 2.74 7.83 -5.41
C MET A 43 4.04 7.31 -5.99
N GLU A 44 5.06 8.16 -5.95
CA GLU A 44 6.44 7.75 -6.16
C GLU A 44 6.85 6.63 -5.17
N PRO A 45 7.61 5.60 -5.59
CA PRO A 45 7.96 4.46 -4.73
C PRO A 45 8.59 4.84 -3.37
N PRO A 46 9.45 5.87 -3.27
CA PRO A 46 9.96 6.35 -1.98
C PRO A 46 8.85 6.86 -1.05
N LYS A 47 7.80 7.49 -1.61
CA LYS A 47 6.64 7.99 -0.85
C LYS A 47 5.80 6.84 -0.31
N VAL A 48 5.67 5.72 -1.03
CA VAL A 48 4.94 4.54 -0.55
C VAL A 48 5.63 3.92 0.68
N LYS A 49 6.97 3.79 0.66
CA LYS A 49 7.74 3.31 1.82
C LYS A 49 7.61 4.25 3.02
N ARG A 50 7.73 5.57 2.80
CA ARG A 50 7.58 6.59 3.85
C ARG A 50 6.18 6.57 4.47
N LEU A 51 5.13 6.45 3.65
CA LEU A 51 3.74 6.37 4.09
C LEU A 51 3.53 5.19 5.06
N LYS A 52 4.08 4.02 4.75
CA LYS A 52 3.98 2.82 5.59
C LYS A 52 4.64 2.99 6.96
N THR A 53 5.83 3.60 6.99
CA THR A 53 6.52 3.89 8.25
C THR A 53 5.67 4.81 9.12
N LEU A 54 5.06 5.84 8.52
CA LEU A 54 4.18 6.76 9.22
C LEU A 54 2.89 6.10 9.68
N GLU A 55 2.25 5.27 8.86
CA GLU A 55 1.05 4.50 9.26
C GLU A 55 1.34 3.56 10.43
N LYS A 56 2.50 2.88 10.41
CA LYS A 56 2.92 1.98 11.49
C LYS A 56 3.18 2.75 12.79
N GLU A 57 3.87 3.88 12.72
CA GLU A 57 4.12 4.70 13.92
C GLU A 57 2.82 5.31 14.44
N ASN A 58 1.93 5.78 13.57
CA ASN A 58 0.63 6.30 13.97
C ASN A 58 -0.22 5.22 14.67
N ALA A 59 -0.22 3.99 14.17
CA ALA A 59 -0.88 2.87 14.84
C ALA A 59 -0.27 2.56 16.22
N ARG A 60 1.06 2.62 16.35
CA ARG A 60 1.77 2.45 17.63
C ARG A 60 1.42 3.55 18.62
N LEU A 61 1.46 4.81 18.18
CA LEU A 61 1.12 5.98 18.98
C LEU A 61 -0.33 5.94 19.44
N LYS A 62 -1.27 5.55 18.56
CA LYS A 62 -2.68 5.37 18.93
C LYS A 62 -2.87 4.29 19.98
N LYS A 63 -2.16 3.16 19.86
CA LYS A 63 -2.21 2.08 20.86
C LYS A 63 -1.71 2.57 22.22
N LEU A 64 -0.55 3.24 22.25
CA LEU A 64 0.01 3.82 23.48
C LEU A 64 -0.92 4.86 24.10
N LEU A 65 -1.54 5.71 23.28
CA LEU A 65 -2.51 6.68 23.76
C LEU A 65 -3.74 6.00 24.36
N THR A 66 -4.29 4.97 23.70
CA THR A 66 -5.42 4.21 24.25
C THR A 66 -5.05 3.51 25.55
N GLU A 67 -3.87 2.89 25.65
CA GLU A 67 -3.38 2.28 26.89
C GLU A 67 -3.25 3.33 28.00
N ASN A 68 -2.67 4.51 27.71
CA ASN A 68 -2.51 5.58 28.69
C ASN A 68 -3.84 6.24 29.12
N ILE A 69 -4.84 6.29 28.24
CA ILE A 69 -6.19 6.80 28.57
C ILE A 69 -6.98 5.77 29.39
N LEU A 70 -6.71 4.47 29.24
CA LEU A 70 -7.37 3.40 30.00
C LEU A 70 -6.78 3.20 31.41
N ASP A 71 -5.57 3.72 31.66
CA ASP A 71 -4.90 3.73 32.97
C ASP A 71 -5.27 4.97 33.84
N ILE A 72 -6.30 5.74 33.43
CA ILE A 72 -6.86 6.91 34.16
C ILE A 72 -8.27 6.59 34.66
#